data_AF-A0A0Q3WUK0-F1
#
_entry.id   AF-A0A0Q3WUK0-F1
#
_cell.length_a   1.000
_cell.length_b   1.000
_cell.length_c   1.000
_cell.angle_alpha   90.00
_cell.angle_beta   90.00
_cell.angle_gamma   90.00
#
_symmetry.space_group_name_H-M   'P 1'
#
loop_
_entity.id
_entity.type
_entity.pdbx_description
1 polymer ?
#
loop_
_entity_poly.entity_id
_entity_poly.type
_entity_poly.pdbx_seq_one_letter_code
_entity_poly.pdbx_strand_id
1 'polypeptide(L)'
;MDTLPCKGCRGLCCGPVPITGKELTKIKRKVKNMPKKLRSNLENQTRLLGTCIFYDLDNDKCGIHDVRPEICRMFGYYEQLACFRKPELATKPLPAIIEDPVGILSVDFTWDYF
;
A
#
# COMPACT_ATOMS: atom_id res chain seq x y z
N MET A 1 -4.88 -18.86 13.19
CA MET A 1 -4.29 -18.41 11.92
C MET A 1 -3.17 -17.44 12.27
N ASP A 2 -1.96 -17.72 11.82
CA ASP A 2 -0.85 -16.79 11.95
C ASP A 2 -1.12 -15.52 11.14
N THR A 3 -0.95 -14.36 11.77
CA THR A 3 -1.10 -13.04 11.13
C THR A 3 0.27 -12.41 10.87
N LEU A 4 0.33 -11.50 9.90
CA LEU A 4 1.54 -10.76 9.61
C LEU A 4 1.93 -9.84 10.78
N PRO A 5 3.22 -9.80 11.18
CA PRO A 5 3.70 -8.95 12.25
C PRO A 5 3.87 -7.50 11.76
N CYS A 6 2.80 -6.87 11.29
CA CYS A 6 2.85 -5.51 10.74
C CYS A 6 3.20 -4.46 11.79
N LYS A 7 2.84 -4.69 13.06
CA LYS A 7 3.14 -3.78 14.17
C LYS A 7 4.65 -3.60 14.33
N GLY A 8 5.09 -2.36 14.41
CA GLY A 8 6.50 -1.95 14.47
C GLY A 8 7.26 -2.12 13.16
N CYS A 9 6.60 -2.51 12.05
CA CYS A 9 7.25 -2.63 10.74
C CYS A 9 7.55 -1.26 10.12
N ARG A 10 6.84 -0.20 10.54
CA ARG A 10 7.08 1.19 10.08
C ARG A 10 7.05 1.33 8.55
N GLY A 11 6.26 0.49 7.88
CA GLY A 11 6.03 0.62 6.44
C GLY A 11 7.22 0.18 5.59
N LEU A 12 8.17 -0.59 6.12
CA LEU A 12 9.30 -1.12 5.35
C LEU A 12 8.89 -1.96 4.13
N CYS A 13 7.66 -2.49 4.11
CA CYS A 13 7.07 -3.19 2.97
C CYS A 13 6.06 -2.35 2.18
N CYS A 14 5.81 -1.11 2.57
CA CYS A 14 4.78 -0.26 1.99
C CYS A 14 5.38 0.63 0.91
N GLY A 15 5.52 0.10 -0.32
CA GLY A 15 5.92 0.84 -1.52
C GLY A 15 7.26 0.41 -2.11
N PRO A 16 7.50 0.66 -3.43
CA PRO A 16 6.58 1.15 -4.46
C PRO A 16 5.48 0.13 -4.83
N VAL A 17 4.27 0.61 -5.17
CA VAL A 17 3.10 -0.27 -5.39
C VAL A 17 2.50 -0.06 -6.78
N PRO A 18 2.55 -1.06 -7.69
CA PRO A 18 1.83 -1.00 -8.96
C PRO A 18 0.32 -1.09 -8.72
N ILE A 19 -0.46 -0.30 -9.46
CA ILE A 19 -1.92 -0.27 -9.32
C ILE A 19 -2.63 -0.35 -10.66
N THR A 20 -3.83 -0.94 -10.68
CA THR A 20 -4.69 -1.01 -11.86
C THR A 20 -5.57 0.23 -11.99
N GLY A 21 -6.15 0.47 -13.16
CA GLY A 21 -7.07 1.61 -13.36
C GLY A 21 -8.30 1.57 -12.44
N LYS A 22 -8.81 0.36 -12.12
CA LYS A 22 -9.92 0.17 -11.18
C LYS A 22 -9.52 0.57 -9.76
N GLU A 23 -8.30 0.25 -9.35
CA GLU A 23 -7.76 0.62 -8.05
C GLU A 23 -7.51 2.12 -7.96
N LEU A 24 -6.90 2.72 -8.98
CA LEU A 24 -6.69 4.16 -9.06
C LEU A 24 -8.00 4.94 -8.86
N THR A 25 -9.08 4.50 -9.52
CA THR A 25 -10.42 5.09 -9.38
C THR A 25 -10.94 5.01 -7.94
N LYS A 26 -10.77 3.86 -7.28
CA LYS A 26 -11.19 3.66 -5.88
C LYS A 26 -10.36 4.51 -4.92
N ILE A 27 -9.05 4.57 -5.12
CA ILE A 27 -8.12 5.37 -4.31
C ILE A 27 -8.45 6.84 -4.46
N LYS A 28 -8.62 7.36 -5.69
CA LYS A 28 -9.00 8.75 -5.94
C LYS A 28 -10.28 9.14 -5.19
N ARG A 29 -11.29 8.28 -5.21
CA ARG A 29 -12.53 8.49 -4.44
C ARG A 29 -12.28 8.48 -2.92
N LYS A 30 -11.45 7.56 -2.40
CA LYS A 30 -11.10 7.52 -0.98
C LYS A 30 -10.35 8.78 -0.54
N VAL A 31 -9.40 9.26 -1.35
CA VAL A 31 -8.63 10.49 -1.06
C VAL A 31 -9.52 11.72 -1.10
N LYS A 32 -10.41 11.83 -2.08
CA LYS A 32 -11.40 12.93 -2.16
C LYS A 32 -12.29 13.00 -0.90
N ASN A 33 -12.63 11.85 -0.34
CA ASN A 33 -13.46 11.74 0.88
C ASN A 33 -12.63 11.64 2.17
N MET A 34 -11.30 11.76 2.09
CA MET A 34 -10.43 11.67 3.25
C MET A 34 -10.60 12.93 4.13
N PRO A 35 -10.68 12.79 5.47
CA PRO A 35 -10.71 13.95 6.35
C PRO A 35 -9.50 14.86 6.09
N LYS A 36 -9.74 16.17 5.93
CA LYS A 36 -8.70 17.15 5.58
C LYS A 36 -7.47 17.07 6.49
N LYS A 37 -7.70 16.92 7.81
CA LYS A 37 -6.62 16.76 8.81
C LYS A 37 -5.79 15.50 8.55
N LEU A 38 -6.43 14.37 8.22
CA LEU A 38 -5.71 13.13 7.91
C LEU A 38 -4.88 13.27 6.63
N ARG A 39 -5.46 13.83 5.56
CA ARG A 39 -4.73 14.08 4.31
C ARG A 39 -3.51 14.96 4.55
N SER A 40 -3.70 16.10 5.21
CA SER A 40 -2.62 17.04 5.52
C SER A 40 -1.52 16.39 6.38
N ASN A 41 -1.89 15.58 7.38
CA ASN A 41 -0.90 14.87 8.19
C ASN A 41 -0.07 13.89 7.35
N LEU A 42 -0.71 13.08 6.49
CA LEU A 42 0.00 12.11 5.64
C LEU A 42 0.93 12.79 4.63
N GLU A 43 0.50 13.92 4.07
CA GLU A 43 1.21 14.71 3.09
C GLU A 43 2.49 15.35 3.66
N ASN A 44 2.45 15.78 4.91
CA ASN A 44 3.59 16.43 5.58
C ASN A 44 4.56 15.47 6.27
N GLN A 45 4.35 14.15 6.19
CA GLN A 45 5.27 13.17 6.76
C GLN A 45 6.56 13.06 5.93
N THR A 46 7.72 13.21 6.58
CA THR A 46 9.03 12.94 5.96
C THR A 46 9.21 11.43 5.77
N ARG A 47 9.46 11.00 4.53
CA ARG A 47 9.50 9.59 4.12
C ARG A 47 10.81 9.26 3.42
N LEU A 48 11.23 8.00 3.50
CA LEU A 48 12.25 7.47 2.60
C LEU A 48 11.68 7.34 1.18
N LEU A 49 12.52 7.56 0.18
CA LEU A 49 12.14 7.42 -1.23
C LEU A 49 11.55 6.02 -1.48
N GLY A 50 10.45 5.95 -2.23
CA GLY A 50 9.73 4.72 -2.52
C GLY A 50 8.73 4.28 -1.45
N THR A 51 8.71 4.91 -0.27
CA THR A 51 7.67 4.65 0.74
C THR A 51 6.32 5.19 0.25
N CYS A 52 5.28 4.38 0.37
CA CYS A 52 3.91 4.69 -0.02
C CYS A 52 3.42 5.98 0.66
N ILE A 53 2.95 6.96 -0.11
CA ILE A 53 2.41 8.23 0.39
C ILE A 53 1.22 8.05 1.35
N PHE A 54 0.50 6.93 1.26
CA PHE A 54 -0.67 6.67 2.10
C PHE A 54 -0.34 5.89 3.38
N TYR A 55 0.90 5.47 3.58
CA TYR A 55 1.28 4.83 4.83
C TYR A 55 1.45 5.90 5.92
N ASP A 56 0.79 5.74 7.06
CA ASP A 56 0.86 6.66 8.18
C ASP A 56 2.02 6.25 9.08
N LEU A 57 3.15 6.96 8.98
CA LEU A 57 4.37 6.66 9.73
C LEU A 57 4.19 6.87 11.24
N ASP A 58 3.39 7.87 11.63
CA ASP A 58 3.18 8.22 13.04
C ASP A 58 2.32 7.18 13.75
N ASN A 59 1.37 6.58 13.03
CA ASN A 59 0.39 5.65 13.59
C ASN A 59 0.58 4.19 13.15
N ASP A 60 1.62 3.89 12.37
CA ASP A 60 1.96 2.56 11.86
C ASP A 60 0.76 1.85 11.17
N LYS A 61 0.08 2.57 10.27
CA LYS A 61 -1.15 2.08 9.60
C LYS A 61 -1.29 2.58 8.17
N CYS A 62 -2.14 1.95 7.37
CA CYS A 62 -2.45 2.43 6.02
C CYS A 62 -3.62 3.43 6.04
N GLY A 63 -3.42 4.66 5.55
CA GLY A 63 -4.44 5.70 5.44
C GLY A 63 -5.56 5.39 4.43
N ILE A 64 -5.32 4.43 3.52
CA ILE A 64 -6.30 3.94 2.53
C ILE A 64 -6.62 2.45 2.71
N HIS A 65 -6.53 1.93 3.94
CA HIS A 65 -6.62 0.50 4.25
C HIS A 65 -7.74 -0.26 3.50
N ASP A 66 -8.94 0.32 3.45
CA ASP A 66 -10.13 -0.32 2.85
C ASP A 66 -10.08 -0.44 1.32
N VAL A 67 -9.29 0.43 0.67
CA VAL A 67 -9.11 0.46 -0.78
C VAL A 67 -7.67 0.11 -1.18
N ARG A 68 -6.93 -0.58 -0.30
CA ARG A 68 -5.59 -1.07 -0.62
C ARG A 68 -5.59 -1.86 -1.94
N PRO A 69 -4.61 -1.62 -2.82
CA PRO A 69 -4.39 -2.43 -4.01
C PRO A 69 -4.32 -3.91 -3.67
N GLU A 70 -4.70 -4.76 -4.61
CA GLU A 70 -4.75 -6.21 -4.44
C GLU A 70 -3.35 -6.75 -4.12
N ILE A 71 -2.31 -6.24 -4.77
CA ILE A 71 -0.93 -6.61 -4.47
C ILE A 71 -0.55 -6.36 -2.99
N CYS A 72 -1.04 -5.26 -2.39
CA CYS A 72 -0.84 -4.97 -0.97
C CYS A 72 -1.62 -5.91 -0.04
N ARG A 73 -2.74 -6.49 -0.51
CA ARG A 73 -3.53 -7.46 0.25
C ARG A 73 -2.93 -8.86 0.16
N MET A 74 -2.31 -9.18 -0.97
CA MET A 74 -1.58 -10.41 -1.21
C MET A 74 -0.24 -10.45 -0.47
N PHE A 75 0.38 -9.30 -0.25
CA PHE A 75 1.69 -9.21 0.41
C PHE A 75 1.72 -9.96 1.74
N GLY A 76 2.77 -10.78 1.92
CA GLY A 76 3.03 -11.62 3.06
C GLY A 76 2.42 -13.03 2.99
N TYR A 77 1.54 -13.31 2.02
CA TYR A 77 0.89 -14.62 1.89
C TYR A 77 1.16 -15.33 0.57
N TYR A 78 1.72 -14.65 -0.42
CA TYR A 78 2.00 -15.19 -1.74
C TYR A 78 3.51 -15.31 -1.95
N GLU A 79 3.96 -16.40 -2.58
CA GLU A 79 5.36 -16.82 -2.66
C GLU A 79 6.33 -15.73 -3.15
N GLN A 80 5.91 -14.93 -4.14
CA GLN A 80 6.74 -13.84 -4.69
C GLN A 80 6.55 -12.50 -3.96
N LEU A 81 5.70 -12.45 -2.93
CA LEU A 81 5.39 -11.26 -2.14
C LEU A 81 5.65 -11.54 -0.66
N ALA A 82 6.73 -12.24 -0.35
CA ALA A 82 7.03 -12.66 1.01
C ALA A 82 7.29 -11.49 1.95
N CYS A 83 6.77 -11.59 3.19
CA CYS A 83 7.15 -10.67 4.25
C CYS A 83 8.51 -11.10 4.81
N PHE A 84 9.51 -10.21 4.78
CA PHE A 84 10.85 -10.50 5.30
C PHE A 84 10.87 -10.89 6.79
N ARG A 85 9.87 -10.47 7.58
CA ARG A 85 9.75 -10.81 9.01
C ARG A 85 9.13 -12.18 9.26
N LYS A 86 8.39 -12.72 8.29
CA LYS A 86 7.66 -13.98 8.42
C LYS A 86 7.49 -14.66 7.04
N PRO A 87 8.60 -14.99 6.37
CA PRO A 87 8.58 -15.50 5.00
C PRO A 87 7.83 -16.82 4.86
N GLU A 88 7.74 -17.62 5.92
CA GLU A 88 7.06 -18.92 5.95
C GLU A 88 5.55 -18.84 5.72
N LEU A 89 4.92 -17.65 5.83
CA LEU A 89 3.50 -17.46 5.51
C LEU A 89 3.24 -17.30 4.01
N ALA A 90 4.28 -17.08 3.21
CA ALA A 90 4.19 -16.83 1.78
C ALA A 90 4.06 -18.13 0.98
N THR A 91 2.94 -18.84 1.15
CA THR A 91 2.75 -20.19 0.58
C THR A 91 1.77 -20.23 -0.60
N LYS A 92 1.12 -19.11 -0.93
CA LYS A 92 0.14 -19.08 -2.02
C LYS A 92 0.82 -18.81 -3.36
N PRO A 93 0.47 -19.54 -4.43
CA PRO A 93 0.94 -19.21 -5.76
C PRO A 93 0.31 -17.90 -6.23
N LEU A 94 1.04 -17.11 -7.02
CA LEU A 94 0.48 -15.91 -7.65
C LEU A 94 -0.72 -16.30 -8.55
N PRO A 95 -1.78 -15.47 -8.59
CA PRO A 95 -2.88 -15.68 -9.51
C PRO A 95 -2.40 -15.55 -10.96
N ALA A 96 -2.94 -16.38 -11.84
CA ALA A 96 -2.57 -16.43 -13.25
C ALA A 96 -2.93 -15.14 -14.04
N ILE A 97 -3.83 -14.31 -13.50
CA ILE A 97 -4.29 -13.08 -14.13
C ILE A 97 -4.22 -11.95 -13.09
N ILE A 98 -3.39 -10.97 -13.39
CA ILE A 98 -3.37 -9.66 -12.73
C ILE A 98 -3.57 -8.64 -13.85
N GLU A 99 -4.51 -7.72 -13.69
CA GLU A 99 -4.69 -6.63 -14.66
C GLU A 99 -3.40 -5.81 -14.78
N ASP A 100 -3.10 -5.34 -15.99
CA ASP A 100 -1.90 -4.53 -16.23
C ASP A 100 -1.94 -3.25 -15.38
N PRO A 101 -0.81 -2.89 -14.74
CA PRO A 101 -0.73 -1.69 -13.95
C PRO A 101 -0.75 -0.45 -14.86
N VAL A 102 -1.44 0.60 -14.39
CA VAL A 102 -1.47 1.92 -15.05
C VAL A 102 -0.41 2.88 -14.51
N GLY A 103 0.36 2.43 -13.51
CA GLY A 103 1.44 3.16 -12.88
C GLY A 103 1.69 2.71 -11.44
N ILE A 104 2.57 3.43 -10.76
CA ILE A 104 3.10 3.11 -9.43
C ILE A 104 2.72 4.22 -8.44
N LEU A 105 2.10 3.84 -7.31
CA LEU A 105 1.82 4.78 -6.23
C LEU A 105 3.11 5.38 -5.67
N SER A 106 3.10 6.69 -5.40
CA SER A 106 4.24 7.45 -4.86
C SER A 106 5.40 7.66 -5.84
N VAL A 107 5.24 7.21 -7.09
CA VAL A 107 6.15 7.53 -8.20
C VAL A 107 5.37 8.27 -9.28
N ASP A 108 4.39 7.61 -9.90
CA ASP A 108 3.54 8.20 -10.96
C ASP A 108 2.34 8.95 -10.36
N PHE A 109 1.85 8.49 -9.20
CA PHE A 109 0.71 9.07 -8.51
C PHE A 109 1.13 9.62 -7.14
N THR A 110 1.42 10.92 -7.10
CA THR A 110 1.78 11.69 -5.90
C THR A 110 0.58 12.49 -5.38
N TRP A 111 0.77 13.29 -4.32
CA TRP A 111 -0.29 14.13 -3.77
C TRP A 111 -0.87 15.14 -4.77
N ASP A 112 -0.05 15.65 -5.70
CA ASP A 112 -0.49 16.59 -6.74
C ASP A 112 -1.49 15.97 -7.73
N TYR A 113 -1.49 14.63 -7.84
CA TYR A 113 -2.44 13.91 -8.69
C TYR A 113 -3.85 13.80 -8.08
N PHE A 114 -3.97 13.77 -6.75
CA PHE A 114 -5.19 13.37 -6.02
C PHE A 114 -6.04 14.53 -5.51
#